data_AF-A0A5E4V7B6-F1
#
_entry.id   AF-A0A5E4V7B6-F1
#
_cell.length_a   1.000
_cell.length_b   1.000
_cell.length_c   1.000
_cell.angle_alpha   90.00
_cell.angle_beta   90.00
_cell.angle_gamma   90.00
#
_symmetry.space_group_name_H-M   'P 1'
#
loop_
_entity.id
_entity.type
_entity.pdbx_description
1 polymer ?
#
loop_
_entity_poly.entity_id
_entity_poly.type
_entity_poly.pdbx_seq_one_letter_code
_entity_poly.pdbx_strand_id
1 'polypeptide(L)' 'MRLPTTTQMVQSLEEISGDLTDQERAALAPISAVMHSGQVTRLDSEQVEALDAMYSAYFGSTANA' A
#
# COMPACT_ATOMS: atom_id res chain seq x y z
N MET A 1 14.23 -2.73 -12.77
CA MET A 1 12.76 -2.67 -12.62
C MET A 1 12.42 -1.36 -11.92
N ARG A 2 11.34 -0.69 -12.30
CA ARG A 2 10.89 0.54 -11.59
C ARG A 2 10.13 0.08 -10.35
N LEU A 3 10.56 0.51 -9.16
CA LEU A 3 9.80 0.28 -7.94
C LEU A 3 8.41 0.92 -8.10
N PRO A 4 7.33 0.23 -7.74
CA PRO A 4 5.99 0.80 -7.78
C PRO A 4 5.93 2.02 -6.85
N THR A 5 5.18 3.03 -7.27
CA THR A 5 4.89 4.20 -6.42
C THR A 5 3.89 3.81 -5.33
N THR A 6 3.86 4.58 -4.23
CA THR A 6 2.88 4.42 -3.14
C THR A 6 1.44 4.34 -3.67
N THR A 7 1.10 5.14 -4.68
CA THR A 7 -0.20 5.10 -5.36
C THR A 7 -0.46 3.75 -6.05
N GLN A 8 0.53 3.21 -6.76
CA GLN A 8 0.40 1.90 -7.43
C GLN A 8 0.29 0.76 -6.42
N MET A 9 0.99 0.86 -5.29
CA MET A 9 0.92 -0.13 -4.21
C MET A 9 -0.47 -0.15 -3.58
N VAL A 10 -1.03 1.04 -3.28
CA VAL A 10 -2.41 1.16 -2.77
C VAL A 10 -3.40 0.59 -3.78
N GLN A 11 -3.31 0.95 -5.06
CA GLN A 11 -4.21 0.42 -6.09
C GLN A 11 -4.16 -1.11 -6.17
N SER A 12 -2.97 -1.70 -6.14
CA SER A 12 -2.81 -3.16 -6.19
C SER A 12 -3.41 -3.83 -4.94
N LEU A 13 -3.23 -3.23 -3.76
CA LEU A 13 -3.83 -3.72 -2.51
C LEU A 13 -5.35 -3.53 -2.48
N GLU A 14 -5.88 -2.47 -3.11
CA GLU A 14 -7.33 -2.26 -3.28
C GLU A 14 -7.96 -3.33 -4.19
N GLU A 15 -7.27 -3.74 -5.25
CA GLU A 15 -7.70 -4.82 -6.14
C GLU A 15 -7.85 -6.16 -5.40
N ILE A 16 -6.96 -6.45 -4.45
CA ILE A 16 -7.02 -7.65 -3.60
C ILE A 16 -7.68 -7.39 -2.24
N SER A 17 -8.42 -6.29 -2.08
CA SER A 17 -9.02 -5.90 -0.78
C SER A 17 -9.97 -6.94 -0.18
N GLY A 18 -10.50 -7.84 -1.01
CA GLY A 18 -11.27 -9.01 -0.59
C GLY A 18 -10.44 -10.12 0.05
N ASP A 19 -9.16 -10.23 -0.31
CA ASP A 19 -8.21 -11.23 0.22
C ASP A 19 -7.44 -10.69 1.43
N LEU A 20 -7.42 -9.37 1.63
CA LEU A 20 -6.86 -8.73 2.82
C LEU A 20 -7.64 -9.12 4.07
N THR A 21 -6.91 -9.32 5.17
CA THR A 21 -7.50 -9.45 6.50
C THR A 21 -8.16 -8.13 6.94
N ASP A 22 -9.09 -8.20 7.90
CA ASP A 22 -9.75 -7.00 8.42
C ASP A 22 -8.76 -6.00 9.04
N GLN A 23 -7.66 -6.50 9.61
CA GLN A 23 -6.58 -5.67 10.16
C GLN A 23 -5.83 -4.92 9.05
N GLU A 24 -5.48 -5.59 7.96
CA GLU A 24 -4.80 -4.99 6.81
C GLU A 24 -5.71 -3.99 6.08
N ARG A 25 -6.99 -4.33 5.94
CA ARG A 25 -7.98 -3.40 5.37
C ARG A 25 -8.12 -2.14 6.23
N ALA A 26 -8.13 -2.28 7.55
CA ALA A 26 -8.16 -1.16 8.47
C ALA A 26 -6.89 -0.29 8.40
N ALA A 27 -5.73 -0.89 8.18
CA ALA A 27 -4.46 -0.17 7.97
C ALA A 27 -4.41 0.54 6.60
N LEU A 28 -4.97 -0.08 5.56
CA LEU A 28 -5.01 0.48 4.20
C LEU A 28 -6.00 1.63 4.07
N ALA A 29 -7.14 1.58 4.78
CA ALA A 29 -8.22 2.57 4.68
C ALA A 29 -7.75 4.04 4.83
N PRO A 30 -6.99 4.44 5.86
CA PRO A 30 -6.51 5.83 5.97
C PRO A 30 -5.52 6.20 4.86
N ILE A 31 -4.68 5.26 4.41
CA ILE A 31 -3.69 5.48 3.34
C ILE A 31 -4.42 5.71 2.01
N SER A 32 -5.41 4.86 1.71
CA SER A 32 -6.30 4.99 0.55
C SER A 32 -7.06 6.31 0.56
N ALA A 33 -7.61 6.72 1.72
CA ALA A 33 -8.31 8.01 1.85
C ALA A 33 -7.40 9.21 1.52
N VAL A 34 -6.13 9.18 1.95
CA VAL A 34 -5.13 10.21 1.63
C VAL A 34 -4.69 10.16 0.16
N MET A 35 -4.61 8.97 -0.45
CA MET A 35 -4.37 8.83 -1.89
C MET A 35 -5.50 9.44 -2.71
N HIS A 36 -6.74 9.08 -2.41
CA HIS A 36 -7.91 9.54 -3.15
C HIS A 36 -8.17 11.05 -2.95
N SER A 37 -7.72 11.64 -1.85
CA SER A 37 -7.77 13.08 -1.64
C SER A 37 -6.67 13.86 -2.40
N GLY A 38 -5.76 13.16 -3.09
CA GLY A 38 -4.63 13.75 -3.81
C GLY A 38 -3.51 14.26 -2.91
N GLN A 39 -3.50 13.87 -1.63
CA GLN A 39 -2.60 14.42 -0.61
C GLN A 39 -1.47 13.46 -0.26
N VAL A 40 -0.98 12.72 -1.25
CA VAL A 40 0.09 11.73 -1.13
C VAL A 40 1.31 12.25 -0.36
N THR A 41 1.62 13.54 -0.49
CA THR A 41 2.70 14.22 0.23
C THR A 41 2.51 14.32 1.75
N ARG A 42 1.35 13.90 2.28
CA ARG A 42 1.01 13.92 3.71
C ARG A 42 1.04 12.55 4.37
N LEU A 43 1.38 11.49 3.64
CA LEU A 43 1.66 10.21 4.29
C LEU A 43 2.91 10.35 5.16
N ASP A 44 2.83 9.86 6.40
CA ASP A 44 3.99 9.77 7.26
C ASP A 44 4.88 8.57 6.86
N SER A 45 6.12 8.55 7.34
CA SER A 45 7.06 7.47 7.00
C SER A 45 6.59 6.11 7.52
N GLU A 46 5.90 6.06 8.65
CA GLU A 46 5.38 4.81 9.24
C GLU A 46 4.27 4.20 8.37
N GLN A 47 3.39 5.03 7.81
CA GLN A 47 2.35 4.63 6.85
C GLN A 47 2.95 4.12 5.55
N VAL A 48 4.03 4.74 5.07
CA VAL A 48 4.74 4.28 3.86
C VAL A 48 5.42 2.94 4.12
N GLU A 49 6.10 2.78 5.26
CA GLU A 49 6.73 1.50 5.64
C GLU A 49 5.70 0.38 5.85
N ALA A 50 4.56 0.69 6.48
CA ALA A 50 3.46 -0.26 6.66
C ALA A 50 2.86 -0.69 5.31
N LEU A 51 2.68 0.26 4.39
CA LEU A 51 2.21 -0.03 3.04
C LEU A 51 3.22 -0.90 2.27
N ASP A 52 4.51 -0.62 2.40
CA ASP A 52 5.57 -1.40 1.76
C ASP A 52 5.64 -2.82 2.30
N ALA A 53 5.55 -3.00 3.61
CA ALA A 53 5.47 -4.31 4.24
C ALA A 53 4.24 -5.10 3.77
N MET A 54 3.07 -4.46 3.72
CA MET A 54 1.85 -5.09 3.20
C MET A 54 1.99 -5.46 1.73
N TYR A 55 2.41 -4.52 0.88
CA TYR A 55 2.59 -4.77 -0.54
C TYR A 55 3.61 -5.88 -0.79
N SER A 56 4.70 -5.92 -0.02
CA SER A 56 5.70 -6.99 -0.09
C SER A 56 5.14 -8.35 0.35
N ALA A 57 4.26 -8.40 1.35
CA ALA A 57 3.62 -9.65 1.75
C ALA A 57 2.74 -10.28 0.64
N TYR A 58 2.06 -9.44 -0.17
CA TYR A 58 1.16 -9.90 -1.23
C TYR A 58 1.81 -10.00 -2.61
N PHE A 59 2.73 -9.09 -2.93
CA PHE A 59 3.32 -8.91 -4.26
C PHE A 59 4.86 -9.01 -4.26
N GLY A 60 5.48 -9.19 -3.09
CA GLY A 60 6.93 -9.07 -2.85
C GLY A 60 7.80 -10.23 -3.33
N SER A 61 7.56 -10.73 -4.54
CA SER A 61 8.60 -11.41 -5.32
C SER A 61 9.29 -10.46 -6.31
N THR A 62 9.58 -9.21 -5.92
CA THR A 62 10.44 -8.32 -6.72
C THR A 62 11.54 -7.58 -5.96
N ALA A 63 11.74 -7.84 -4.67
CA ALA A 63 12.80 -7.19 -3.87
C ALA A 63 14.10 -8.01 -3.73
N ASN A 64 14.19 -9.21 -4.33
CA ASN A 64 15.43 -10.00 -4.36
C ASN A 64 15.72 -10.51 -5.79
N ALA A 65 16.42 -9.71 -6.60
CA ALA A 65 17.20 -10.14 -7.75
C ALA A 65 18.31 -9.12 -8.03
#